data_AF-A0A0G1V8F2-F1
#
_entry.id   AF-A0A0G1V8F2-F1
#
_cell.length_a   1.000
_cell.length_b   1.000
_cell.length_c   1.000
_cell.angle_alpha   90.00
_cell.angle_beta   90.00
_cell.angle_gamma   90.00
#
_symmetry.space_group_name_H-M   'P 1'
#
loop_
_entity.id
_entity.type
_entity.pdbx_description
1 polymer ?
#
loop_
_entity_poly.entity_id
_entity_poly.type
_entity_poly.pdbx_seq_one_letter_code
_entity_poly.pdbx_strand_id
1 'polypeptide(L)'
;MGDCEVCALNTHNDPRLILFENIDWVIVLREDDQQYLGKSVVSCKHHIPHVADMTDELWQTFAECTKWYERRVSNVFEPANYNWQCLMNLGAAVGVTHVHWHATPRYDRPVTFEETVFRDQRWPKSARPMEDHRAVERSLAYAIAKKIRGS
;
A
#
# COMPACT_ATOMS: atom_id res chain seq x y z
N MET A 1 -15.04 -6.97 16.44
CA MET A 1 -15.02 -6.77 14.98
C MET A 1 -15.66 -5.45 14.54
N GLY A 2 -16.70 -4.92 15.21
CA GLY A 2 -17.38 -3.68 14.81
C GLY A 2 -16.51 -2.40 14.78
N ASP A 3 -15.41 -2.36 15.53
CA ASP A 3 -14.57 -1.16 15.69
C ASP A 3 -13.18 -1.26 15.01
N CYS A 4 -12.95 -2.29 14.17
CA CYS A 4 -11.67 -2.42 13.47
C CYS A 4 -11.65 -1.59 12.17
N GLU A 5 -10.83 -0.54 12.13
CA GLU A 5 -10.68 0.32 10.94
C GLU A 5 -10.25 -0.47 9.69
N VAL A 6 -9.34 -1.45 9.82
CA VAL A 6 -8.88 -2.24 8.68
C VAL A 6 -9.98 -3.16 8.13
N CYS A 7 -10.81 -3.74 9.01
CA CYS A 7 -11.99 -4.48 8.57
C CYS A 7 -12.97 -3.57 7.80
N ALA A 8 -13.20 -2.35 8.29
CA ALA A 8 -14.05 -1.39 7.61
C ALA A 8 -13.48 -0.92 6.26
N LEU A 9 -12.15 -0.77 6.16
CA LEU A 9 -11.48 -0.46 4.90
C LEU A 9 -11.72 -1.56 3.85
N ASN A 10 -11.63 -2.83 4.23
CA ASN A 10 -11.85 -3.94 3.30
C ASN A 10 -13.25 -3.95 2.66
N THR A 11 -14.27 -3.36 3.30
CA THR A 11 -15.64 -3.34 2.77
C THR A 11 -16.01 -2.05 2.03
N HIS A 12 -15.29 -0.94 2.24
CA HIS A 12 -15.65 0.38 1.73
C HIS A 12 -14.61 1.00 0.78
N ASN A 13 -13.67 0.20 0.26
CA ASN A 13 -12.69 0.68 -0.71
C ASN A 13 -13.36 1.25 -1.98
N ASP A 14 -12.87 2.38 -2.50
CA ASP A 14 -13.21 2.82 -3.85
C ASP A 14 -12.66 1.79 -4.86
N PRO A 15 -13.52 1.11 -5.65
CA PRO A 15 -13.07 0.05 -6.56
C PRO A 15 -12.02 0.53 -7.57
N ARG A 16 -11.97 1.83 -7.88
CA ARG A 16 -10.98 2.39 -8.80
C ARG A 16 -9.57 2.44 -8.22
N LEU A 17 -9.42 2.39 -6.91
CA LEU A 17 -8.13 2.37 -6.20
C LEU A 17 -7.65 0.96 -5.85
N ILE A 18 -8.51 -0.05 -6.00
CA ILE A 18 -8.12 -1.46 -5.84
C ILE A 18 -7.18 -1.84 -7.00
N LEU A 19 -5.95 -2.23 -6.64
CA LEU A 19 -4.92 -2.62 -7.60
C LEU A 19 -4.98 -4.12 -7.89
N PHE A 20 -5.15 -4.92 -6.85
CA PHE A 20 -5.17 -6.37 -6.91
C PHE A 20 -5.94 -6.93 -5.72
N GLU A 21 -6.56 -8.08 -5.90
CA GLU A 21 -7.31 -8.77 -4.87
C GLU A 21 -7.20 -10.28 -5.13
N ASN A 22 -6.85 -11.04 -4.10
CA ASN A 22 -6.95 -12.51 -4.11
C ASN A 22 -7.91 -12.96 -3.00
N ILE A 23 -7.88 -14.24 -2.65
CA ILE A 23 -8.84 -14.79 -1.69
C ILE A 23 -8.72 -14.18 -0.28
N ASP A 24 -7.50 -13.84 0.16
CA ASP A 24 -7.23 -13.41 1.54
C ASP A 24 -6.81 -11.95 1.66
N TRP A 25 -6.43 -11.29 0.57
CA TRP A 25 -5.81 -9.98 0.59
C TRP A 25 -6.39 -9.03 -0.46
N VAL A 26 -6.34 -7.74 -0.14
CA VAL A 26 -6.63 -6.65 -1.08
C VAL A 26 -5.49 -5.64 -1.06
N ILE A 27 -5.06 -5.19 -2.24
CA ILE A 27 -4.08 -4.12 -2.43
C ILE A 27 -4.81 -2.86 -2.88
N VAL A 28 -4.68 -1.79 -2.10
CA VAL A 28 -5.35 -0.50 -2.37
C VAL A 28 -4.30 0.61 -2.47
N LEU A 29 -4.38 1.43 -3.50
CA LEU A 29 -3.55 2.63 -3.63
C LEU A 29 -3.90 3.65 -2.53
N ARG A 30 -2.89 4.23 -1.89
CA ARG A 30 -3.05 5.26 -0.87
C ARG A 30 -3.15 6.65 -1.49
N GLU A 31 -4.35 7.07 -1.88
CA GLU A 31 -4.55 8.39 -2.51
C GLU A 31 -4.21 9.57 -1.57
N ASP A 32 -4.33 9.35 -0.27
CA ASP A 32 -3.97 10.30 0.79
C ASP A 32 -2.46 10.41 1.04
N ASP A 33 -1.65 9.49 0.50
CA ASP A 33 -0.20 9.50 0.62
C ASP A 33 0.50 8.87 -0.59
N GLN A 34 0.84 9.72 -1.55
CA GLN A 34 1.69 9.41 -2.70
C GLN A 34 3.02 10.19 -2.64
N GLN A 35 3.58 10.41 -1.44
CA GLN A 35 4.97 10.92 -1.33
C GLN A 35 5.93 9.98 -2.08
N TYR A 36 5.61 8.69 -2.00
CA TYR A 36 6.24 7.61 -2.74
C TYR A 36 5.28 7.15 -3.83
N LEU A 37 5.58 7.46 -5.10
CA LEU A 37 4.69 7.14 -6.22
C LEU A 37 4.35 5.64 -6.24
N GLY A 38 3.07 5.32 -6.24
CA GLY A 38 2.56 3.95 -6.20
C GLY A 38 2.40 3.36 -4.81
N LYS A 39 2.60 4.13 -3.73
CA LYS A 39 2.41 3.64 -2.35
C LYS A 39 1.00 3.07 -2.15
N SER A 40 0.96 1.91 -1.50
CA SER A 40 -0.26 1.14 -1.29
C SER A 40 -0.32 0.54 0.09
N VAL A 41 -1.50 0.08 0.48
CA VAL A 41 -1.71 -0.80 1.62
C VAL A 41 -2.20 -2.16 1.12
N VAL A 42 -1.66 -3.22 1.71
CA VAL A 42 -2.11 -4.60 1.54
C VAL A 42 -2.76 -5.03 2.85
N SER A 43 -4.07 -5.28 2.83
CA SER A 43 -4.85 -5.58 4.04
C SER A 43 -5.35 -7.01 4.03
N CYS A 44 -5.27 -7.70 5.18
CA CYS A 44 -5.87 -9.03 5.33
C CYS A 44 -7.39 -8.89 5.34
N LYS A 45 -8.10 -9.70 4.58
CA LYS A 45 -9.57 -9.75 4.63
C LYS A 45 -10.07 -10.39 5.93
N HIS A 46 -9.27 -11.28 6.50
CA HIS A 46 -9.52 -11.90 7.79
C HIS A 46 -9.00 -11.00 8.91
N HIS A 47 -9.74 -10.93 10.01
CA HIS A 47 -9.29 -10.17 11.17
C HIS A 47 -8.22 -10.95 11.93
N ILE A 48 -6.95 -10.64 11.65
CA ILE A 48 -5.78 -11.27 12.26
C ILE A 48 -5.08 -10.22 13.14
N PRO A 49 -5.15 -10.29 14.48
CA PRO A 49 -4.62 -9.25 15.35
C PRO A 49 -3.09 -9.16 15.38
N HIS A 50 -2.39 -10.29 15.26
CA HIS A 50 -0.94 -10.33 15.32
C HIS A 50 -0.35 -11.08 14.12
N VAL A 51 0.84 -10.65 13.67
CA VAL A 51 1.56 -11.31 12.57
C VAL A 51 1.88 -12.77 12.89
N ALA A 52 2.09 -13.10 14.17
CA ALA A 52 2.33 -14.46 14.64
C ALA A 52 1.11 -15.39 14.46
N ASP A 53 -0.09 -14.83 14.28
CA ASP A 53 -1.32 -15.60 14.08
C ASP A 53 -1.56 -15.93 12.59
N MET A 54 -0.69 -15.46 11.69
CA MET A 54 -0.77 -15.81 10.27
C MET A 54 -0.43 -17.27 10.05
N THR A 55 -1.32 -18.00 9.38
CA THR A 55 -1.08 -19.36 8.94
C THR A 55 -0.14 -19.40 7.73
N ASP A 56 0.40 -20.58 7.42
CA ASP A 56 1.23 -20.78 6.24
C ASP A 56 0.48 -20.44 4.94
N GLU A 57 -0.83 -20.71 4.89
CA GLU A 57 -1.68 -20.36 3.75
C GLU A 57 -1.78 -18.83 3.58
N LEU A 58 -1.98 -18.08 4.68
CA LEU A 58 -2.02 -16.62 4.63
C LEU A 58 -0.68 -16.03 4.17
N TRP A 59 0.44 -16.63 4.58
CA TRP A 59 1.76 -16.23 4.08
C TRP A 59 1.93 -16.53 2.59
N GLN A 60 1.43 -17.67 2.12
CA GLN A 60 1.48 -18.03 0.70
C GLN A 60 0.67 -17.07 -0.17
N THR A 61 -0.56 -16.75 0.23
CA THR A 61 -1.41 -15.81 -0.51
C THR A 61 -0.91 -14.37 -0.40
N PHE A 62 -0.25 -14.00 0.71
CA PHE A 62 0.44 -12.71 0.81
C PHE A 62 1.65 -12.62 -0.15
N ALA A 63 2.39 -13.71 -0.34
CA ALA A 63 3.50 -13.74 -1.29
C ALA A 63 3.05 -13.52 -2.75
N GLU A 64 1.81 -13.85 -3.10
CA GLU A 64 1.22 -13.47 -4.39
C GLU A 64 1.06 -11.96 -4.52
N CYS A 65 0.59 -11.30 -3.45
CA CYS A 65 0.43 -9.85 -3.41
C CYS A 65 1.76 -9.12 -3.59
N THR A 66 2.81 -9.55 -2.89
CA THR A 66 4.13 -8.91 -3.00
C THR A 66 4.70 -9.06 -4.41
N LYS A 67 4.65 -10.27 -4.99
CA LYS A 67 5.09 -10.54 -6.37
C LYS A 67 4.29 -9.73 -7.39
N TRP A 68 2.97 -9.67 -7.25
CA TRP A 68 2.13 -8.91 -8.15
C TRP A 68 2.46 -7.42 -8.07
N TYR A 69 2.52 -6.87 -6.85
CA TYR A 69 2.73 -5.45 -6.62
C TYR A 69 4.09 -4.99 -7.15
N GLU A 70 5.18 -5.64 -6.73
CA GLU A 70 6.53 -5.23 -7.15
C GLU A 70 6.71 -5.39 -8.66
N ARG A 71 6.19 -6.47 -9.26
CA ARG A 71 6.23 -6.62 -10.72
C ARG A 71 5.51 -5.49 -11.43
N ARG A 72 4.29 -5.15 -11.01
CA ARG A 72 3.45 -4.15 -11.68
C ARG A 72 4.01 -2.74 -11.51
N VAL A 73 4.43 -2.38 -10.30
CA VAL A 73 5.03 -1.06 -10.03
C VAL A 73 6.38 -0.93 -10.73
N SER A 74 7.23 -1.95 -10.72
CA SER A 74 8.52 -1.93 -11.42
C SER A 74 8.36 -1.71 -12.92
N ASN A 75 7.34 -2.32 -13.54
CA ASN A 75 7.11 -2.18 -14.97
C ASN A 75 6.69 -0.77 -15.40
N VAL A 76 6.17 0.06 -14.49
CA VAL A 76 5.59 1.36 -14.86
C VAL A 76 6.30 2.57 -14.26
N PHE A 77 6.94 2.41 -13.10
CA PHE A 77 7.62 3.50 -12.40
C PHE A 77 9.07 3.21 -12.06
N GLU A 78 9.54 1.96 -12.19
CA GLU A 78 10.94 1.57 -12.02
C GLU A 78 11.56 2.16 -10.71
N PRO A 79 11.04 1.80 -9.53
CA PRO A 79 11.66 2.17 -8.26
C PRO A 79 13.00 1.45 -8.08
N ALA A 80 13.88 2.05 -7.28
CA ALA A 80 15.17 1.47 -6.93
C ALA A 80 15.05 0.33 -5.90
N ASN A 81 14.02 0.37 -5.03
CA ASN A 81 13.78 -0.62 -3.98
C ASN A 81 12.33 -0.59 -3.49
N TYR A 82 11.93 -1.55 -2.66
CA TYR A 82 10.66 -1.58 -1.94
C TYR A 82 10.87 -1.65 -0.43
N ASN A 83 10.01 -0.98 0.33
CA ASN A 83 9.90 -1.13 1.77
C ASN A 83 8.50 -1.66 2.12
N TRP A 84 8.49 -2.74 2.90
CA TRP A 84 7.28 -3.36 3.44
C TRP A 84 7.26 -3.17 4.95
N GLN A 85 6.20 -2.55 5.47
CA GLN A 85 6.10 -2.21 6.88
C GLN A 85 4.74 -2.63 7.43
N CYS A 86 4.73 -3.41 8.50
CA CYS A 86 3.52 -3.68 9.30
C CYS A 86 3.53 -2.74 10.51
N LEU A 87 2.64 -1.74 10.52
CA LEU A 87 2.63 -0.67 11.52
C LEU A 87 1.27 -0.62 12.23
N MET A 88 1.12 -1.39 13.32
CA MET A 88 -0.17 -1.55 14.00
C MET A 88 -0.32 -0.70 15.27
N ASN A 89 0.56 0.29 15.49
CA ASN A 89 0.60 1.06 16.75
C ASN A 89 -0.70 1.80 17.07
N LEU A 90 -1.38 2.37 16.07
CA LEU A 90 -2.67 3.06 16.27
C LEU A 90 -3.74 2.08 16.72
N GLY A 91 -3.84 0.92 16.05
CA GLY A 91 -4.73 -0.16 16.48
C GLY A 91 -4.41 -0.66 17.88
N ALA A 92 -3.12 -0.80 18.22
CA ALA A 92 -2.69 -1.20 19.57
C ALA A 92 -3.10 -0.16 20.63
N ALA A 93 -3.03 1.14 20.32
CA ALA A 93 -3.43 2.21 21.24
C ALA A 93 -4.93 2.18 21.57
N VAL A 94 -5.78 1.68 20.66
CA VAL A 94 -7.23 1.53 20.86
C VAL A 94 -7.66 0.08 21.17
N GLY A 95 -6.69 -0.83 21.32
CA GLY A 95 -6.94 -2.22 21.69
C GLY A 95 -7.44 -3.14 20.57
N VAL A 96 -7.40 -2.70 19.30
CA VAL A 96 -7.86 -3.46 18.13
C VAL A 96 -6.80 -3.39 17.02
N THR A 97 -5.93 -4.40 16.93
CA THR A 97 -4.95 -4.53 15.85
C THR A 97 -5.46 -5.42 14.72
N HIS A 98 -4.91 -5.24 13.52
CA HIS A 98 -5.25 -6.04 12.34
C HIS A 98 -4.07 -6.02 11.37
N VAL A 99 -3.61 -7.19 10.95
CA VAL A 99 -2.46 -7.34 10.03
C VAL A 99 -2.73 -6.70 8.68
N HIS A 100 -1.90 -5.69 8.38
CA HIS A 100 -1.80 -5.04 7.09
C HIS A 100 -0.36 -4.58 6.86
N TRP A 101 0.01 -4.34 5.61
CA TRP A 101 1.33 -3.82 5.25
C TRP A 101 1.21 -2.59 4.38
N HIS A 102 2.07 -1.62 4.67
CA HIS A 102 2.37 -0.54 3.76
C HIS A 102 3.42 -1.03 2.76
N ALA A 103 3.05 -1.04 1.48
CA ALA A 103 3.95 -1.31 0.37
C ALA A 103 4.43 0.04 -0.20
N THR A 104 5.72 0.33 -0.04
CA THR A 104 6.30 1.64 -0.36
C THR A 104 7.43 1.50 -1.38
N PRO A 105 7.22 1.87 -2.64
CA PRO A 105 8.27 1.93 -3.65
C PRO A 105 9.23 3.08 -3.32
N ARG A 106 10.53 2.87 -3.48
CA ARG A 106 11.58 3.83 -3.12
C ARG A 106 12.31 4.27 -4.38
N TYR A 107 12.59 5.56 -4.49
CA TYR A 107 13.13 6.14 -5.71
C TYR A 107 14.42 6.90 -5.42
N ASP A 108 15.49 6.57 -6.14
CA ASP A 108 16.78 7.29 -6.08
C ASP A 108 16.83 8.49 -7.04
N ARG A 109 15.78 8.66 -7.85
CA ARG A 109 15.59 9.73 -8.83
C ARG A 109 14.13 10.21 -8.85
N PRO A 110 13.87 11.44 -9.31
CA PRO A 110 12.51 11.89 -9.55
C PRO A 110 11.80 11.07 -10.63
N VAL A 111 10.50 10.85 -10.49
CA VAL A 111 9.65 10.21 -11.50
C VAL A 111 8.52 11.17 -11.86
N THR A 112 8.28 11.37 -13.16
CA THR A 112 7.20 12.24 -13.66
C THR A 112 6.05 11.39 -14.17
N PHE A 113 4.82 11.69 -13.74
CA PHE A 113 3.60 11.03 -14.19
C PHE A 113 2.44 12.03 -14.25
N GLU A 114 1.71 12.08 -15.36
CA GLU A 114 0.60 13.04 -15.60
C GLU A 114 0.99 14.47 -15.19
N GLU A 115 2.11 14.95 -15.75
CA GLU A 115 2.71 16.29 -15.50
C GLU A 115 3.17 16.55 -14.05
N THR A 116 2.96 15.58 -13.14
CA THR A 116 3.32 15.68 -11.74
C THR A 116 4.67 15.03 -11.48
N VAL A 117 5.59 15.76 -10.84
CA VAL A 117 6.89 15.22 -10.42
C VAL A 117 6.77 14.63 -9.01
N PHE A 118 7.21 13.38 -8.86
CA PHE A 118 7.32 12.68 -7.59
C PHE A 118 8.80 12.57 -7.20
N ARG A 119 9.11 12.96 -5.97
CA ARG A 119 10.47 12.93 -5.40
C ARG A 119 10.41 12.22 -4.06
N ASP A 120 11.14 11.13 -3.94
CA ASP A 120 11.42 10.50 -2.65
C ASP A 120 12.42 11.40 -1.89
N GLN A 121 11.89 12.31 -1.07
CA GLN A 121 12.71 13.27 -0.30
C GLN A 121 13.56 12.59 0.77
N ARG A 122 13.33 11.30 1.06
CA ARG A 122 14.02 10.59 2.15
C ARG A 122 15.04 9.59 1.67
N TRP A 123 15.18 9.34 0.37
CA TRP A 123 16.20 8.45 -0.13
C TRP A 123 17.62 8.91 0.29
N PRO A 124 18.52 8.03 0.80
CA PRO A 124 18.39 6.59 1.02
C PRO A 124 17.94 6.18 2.44
N LYS A 125 17.45 7.11 3.26
CA LYS A 125 16.91 6.81 4.61
C LYS A 125 15.57 6.08 4.50
N SER A 126 15.12 5.50 5.62
CA SER A 126 13.82 4.82 5.71
C SER A 126 12.65 5.77 5.37
N ALA A 127 11.57 5.20 4.83
CA ALA A 127 10.36 5.90 4.39
C ALA A 127 9.46 6.40 5.53
N ARG A 128 10.03 6.66 6.72
CA ARG A 128 9.25 7.21 7.83
C ARG A 128 8.69 8.58 7.42
N PRO A 129 7.52 9.01 7.89
CA PRO A 129 7.08 10.38 7.69
C PRO A 129 8.04 11.33 8.44
N MET A 130 8.36 12.47 7.82
CA MET A 130 8.95 13.64 8.50
C MET A 130 8.20 14.92 8.11
N GLU A 131 7.58 14.90 6.93
CA GLU A 131 6.64 15.89 6.41
C GLU A 131 5.25 15.25 6.33
N ASP A 132 4.21 16.08 6.11
CA ASP A 132 2.84 15.64 5.95
C ASP A 132 2.69 14.68 4.74
N HIS A 133 1.71 13.78 4.81
CA HIS A 133 1.38 12.90 3.69
C HIS A 133 1.11 13.73 2.43
N ARG A 134 1.68 13.30 1.29
CA ARG A 134 1.39 13.94 0.01
C ARG A 134 0.11 13.35 -0.59
N ALA A 135 -1.03 13.87 -0.16
CA ALA A 135 -2.29 13.58 -0.84
C ALA A 135 -2.22 14.03 -2.30
N VAL A 136 -2.87 13.28 -3.18
CA VAL A 136 -3.03 13.64 -4.60
C VAL A 136 -4.50 13.78 -4.94
N GLU A 137 -4.79 14.59 -5.97
CA GLU A 137 -6.13 14.69 -6.53
C GLU A 137 -6.65 13.31 -6.95
N ARG A 138 -7.94 13.04 -6.73
CA ARG A 138 -8.54 11.71 -7.01
C ARG A 138 -8.36 11.27 -8.46
N SER A 139 -8.44 12.20 -9.40
CA SER A 139 -8.18 11.93 -10.83
C SER A 139 -6.78 11.38 -11.07
N LEU A 140 -5.77 11.97 -10.41
CA LEU A 140 -4.39 11.52 -10.46
C LEU A 140 -4.23 10.16 -9.76
N ALA A 141 -4.85 9.94 -8.60
CA ALA A 141 -4.86 8.64 -7.93
C ALA A 141 -5.44 7.54 -8.83
N TYR A 142 -6.54 7.81 -9.54
CA TYR A 142 -7.11 6.86 -10.51
C TYR A 142 -6.19 6.60 -11.69
N ALA A 143 -5.52 7.63 -12.21
CA ALA A 143 -4.55 7.47 -13.27
C ALA A 143 -3.37 6.58 -12.82
N ILE A 144 -2.85 6.78 -11.61
CA ILE A 144 -1.80 5.95 -11.01
C ILE A 144 -2.29 4.50 -10.88
N ALA A 145 -3.47 4.28 -10.29
CA ALA A 145 -4.02 2.95 -10.11
C ALA A 145 -4.25 2.24 -11.44
N LYS A 146 -4.81 2.94 -12.43
CA LYS A 146 -5.01 2.45 -13.79
C LYS A 146 -3.68 2.06 -14.45
N LYS A 147 -2.66 2.93 -14.34
CA LYS A 147 -1.33 2.67 -14.87
C LYS A 147 -0.71 1.40 -14.27
N ILE A 148 -0.76 1.24 -12.95
CA ILE A 148 -0.23 0.05 -12.26
C ILE A 148 -0.96 -1.24 -12.67
N ARG A 149 -2.29 -1.20 -12.79
CA ARG A 149 -3.07 -2.37 -13.24
C ARG A 149 -2.71 -2.81 -14.66
N GLY A 150 -2.31 -1.87 -15.52
CA GLY A 150 -2.01 -2.13 -16.94
C GLY A 150 -3.26 -2.23 -17.82
N SER A 151 -4.33 -1.52 -17.45
CA SER A 151 -5.62 -1.42 -18.15
C SER A 151 -5.85 -0.02 -18.71
#